data_AF-A0A9C7US91-F1
#
_entry.id   AF-A0A9C7US91-F1
#
_cell.length_a   1.000
_cell.length_b   1.000
_cell.length_c   1.000
_cell.angle_alpha   90.00
_cell.angle_beta   90.00
_cell.angle_gamma   90.00
#
_symmetry.space_group_name_H-M   'P 1'
#
loop_
_entity.id
_entity.type
_entity.pdbx_description
1 polymer ?
#
loop_
_entity_poly.entity_id
_entity_poly.type
_entity_poly.pdbx_seq_one_letter_code
_entity_poly.pdbx_strand_id
1 'polypeptide(L)'
;MAFLVKIHYNYGQKSQKQLSSHQKKFYCPNTYRIIMSKRDQDRKVALVSLGCPKNTVDAEVLLGNLKSKGFQIVDKMEKADAVIINTCGFIEDAKRESLSFIFKALDGKKKHLKGVVVTGCLAQRYAQELAEKIPQVDAFVGFESYPNVAHTLNQIFSKQEANRVQVGEATVPFQSEYIRHSLTPKHSAYLRVAEGCNHECSFCSIPSFRGRFRSKPFESVMEEAKILVQSGVCELNIIAEDTNQYGMDFSRDKRRLADLLYQLADLSSLKWIRLLYCYPSYFSPALIRAIAEIPKVVKYIDIPLQHASDRVLRRMNRPGSQYTRQLLNQLKENIPELCLRSTFICGFPGETEDDHQELVRFIKEWGFCRAGFFTYSLEENTSAYSMDGHISDQVKQARKDELVSLQQSIQESLATKWIGKKMNVLIDKVEKGYSKGRAYFDAPEIDGVVYVLHRLSPGRIYPIEILGTNGWDLYGQVSSPFYEESLGTIQ
;
A
#
# COMPACT_ATOMS: atom_id res chain seq x y z
N MET A 1 30.31 28.16 13.06
CA MET A 1 31.43 29.11 13.25
C MET A 1 32.69 28.52 12.64
N ALA A 2 33.44 29.34 11.89
CA ALA A 2 34.79 29.14 11.34
C ALA A 2 35.01 27.96 10.37
N PHE A 3 35.11 28.24 9.05
CA PHE A 3 36.35 28.11 8.26
C PHE A 3 36.17 28.57 6.79
N LEU A 4 36.87 29.67 6.48
CA LEU A 4 37.60 30.08 5.26
C LEU A 4 36.94 30.19 3.85
N VAL A 5 36.92 31.47 3.41
CA VAL A 5 37.58 32.07 2.22
C VAL A 5 36.94 31.97 0.82
N LYS A 6 36.42 33.15 0.46
CA LYS A 6 36.26 33.83 -0.85
C LYS A 6 37.23 33.42 -1.97
N ILE A 7 36.68 33.23 -3.17
CA ILE A 7 37.26 33.69 -4.44
C ILE A 7 36.14 34.22 -5.35
N HIS A 8 36.28 35.47 -5.80
CA HIS A 8 35.47 36.12 -6.85
C HIS A 8 36.03 35.78 -8.23
N TYR A 9 35.17 35.66 -9.26
CA TYR A 9 35.43 36.27 -10.58
C TYR A 9 34.12 36.50 -11.35
N ASN A 10 33.90 37.75 -11.74
CA ASN A 10 32.90 38.24 -12.69
C ASN A 10 33.35 37.95 -14.13
N TYR A 11 32.41 37.78 -15.07
CA TYR A 11 32.30 38.59 -16.29
C TYR A 11 31.16 38.10 -17.21
N GLY A 12 30.44 39.06 -17.81
CA GLY A 12 30.05 38.93 -19.22
C GLY A 12 28.57 38.75 -19.57
N GLN A 13 27.83 39.85 -19.49
CA GLN A 13 26.48 40.05 -20.05
C GLN A 13 26.48 40.25 -21.58
N LYS A 14 25.26 40.18 -22.17
CA LYS A 14 24.78 40.75 -23.46
C LYS A 14 25.07 39.96 -24.75
N SER A 15 24.21 39.92 -25.77
CA SER A 15 22.85 40.45 -26.00
C SER A 15 22.34 39.94 -27.36
N GLN A 16 21.01 39.88 -27.45
CA GLN A 16 20.13 39.90 -28.62
C GLN A 16 20.69 40.55 -29.92
N LYS A 17 20.25 40.01 -31.07
CA LYS A 17 19.74 40.85 -32.17
C LYS A 17 18.73 40.10 -33.05
N GLN A 18 17.57 40.74 -33.19
CA GLN A 18 16.47 40.47 -34.12
C GLN A 18 16.89 40.74 -35.56
N LEU A 19 16.26 40.04 -36.52
CA LEU A 19 16.03 40.53 -37.87
C LEU A 19 14.63 40.07 -38.33
N SER A 20 13.83 41.07 -38.70
CA SER A 20 12.55 41.04 -39.43
C SER A 20 12.78 40.53 -40.87
N SER A 21 11.84 40.25 -41.79
CA SER A 21 10.40 40.41 -41.94
C SER A 21 10.01 39.79 -43.29
N HIS A 22 8.75 39.34 -43.41
CA HIS A 22 7.94 39.21 -44.64
C HIS A 22 8.17 38.01 -45.57
N GLN A 23 7.20 37.07 -45.54
CA GLN A 23 6.43 36.68 -46.74
C GLN A 23 5.15 35.94 -46.32
N LYS A 24 3.99 36.53 -46.65
CA LYS A 24 2.68 35.87 -46.60
C LYS A 24 2.48 35.08 -47.89
N LYS A 25 2.24 33.77 -47.80
CA LYS A 25 1.54 32.98 -48.82
C LYS A 25 0.49 32.12 -48.12
N PHE A 26 -0.74 32.21 -48.62
CA PHE A 26 -1.92 31.54 -48.10
C PHE A 26 -1.83 30.02 -48.29
N TYR A 27 -2.24 29.30 -47.25
CA TYR A 27 -2.20 27.84 -47.08
C TYR A 27 -3.43 27.16 -47.70
N CYS A 28 -3.21 26.00 -48.32
CA CYS A 28 -4.21 24.92 -48.51
C CYS A 28 -4.14 23.95 -47.31
N PRO A 29 -5.17 23.13 -47.02
CA PRO A 29 -5.45 22.62 -45.69
C PRO A 29 -4.49 21.51 -45.26
N ASN A 30 -3.79 21.74 -44.14
CA ASN A 30 -2.95 20.75 -43.49
C ASN A 30 -3.80 19.76 -42.67
N THR A 31 -3.72 18.49 -43.05
CA THR A 31 -3.69 17.37 -42.11
C THR A 31 -2.75 17.70 -40.94
N TYR A 32 -3.29 17.89 -39.75
CA TYR A 32 -2.47 18.01 -38.53
C TYR A 32 -1.89 16.64 -38.18
N ARG A 33 -0.71 16.33 -38.72
CA ARG A 33 0.20 15.39 -38.07
C ARG A 33 0.70 16.08 -36.82
N ILE A 34 0.28 15.62 -35.65
CA ILE A 34 0.99 15.90 -34.40
C ILE A 34 2.36 15.25 -34.55
N ILE A 35 3.35 16.02 -35.00
CA ILE A 35 4.75 15.63 -34.92
C ILE A 35 5.12 15.77 -33.44
N MET A 36 4.83 14.74 -32.64
CA MET A 36 5.52 14.60 -31.36
C MET A 36 7.01 14.56 -31.70
N SER A 37 7.78 15.53 -31.21
CA SER A 37 9.21 15.56 -31.47
C SER A 37 9.81 14.24 -30.98
N LYS A 38 10.68 13.61 -31.79
CA LYS A 38 11.38 12.36 -31.44
C LYS A 38 12.04 12.38 -30.04
N ARG A 39 12.29 13.57 -29.46
CA ARG A 39 12.93 13.73 -28.13
C ARG A 39 12.04 13.37 -26.94
N ASP A 40 10.72 13.42 -27.06
CA ASP A 40 9.85 13.14 -25.89
C ASP A 40 9.62 11.65 -25.67
N GLN A 41 9.80 10.80 -26.70
CA GLN A 41 9.60 9.35 -26.61
C GLN A 41 10.78 8.58 -25.96
N ASP A 42 11.91 9.24 -25.72
CA ASP A 42 13.14 8.61 -25.22
C ASP A 42 13.39 8.80 -23.72
N ARG A 43 12.50 9.49 -22.99
CA ARG A 43 12.70 9.77 -21.56
C ARG A 43 12.31 8.56 -20.71
N LYS A 44 13.31 7.80 -20.25
CA LYS A 44 13.12 6.61 -19.42
C LYS A 44 13.01 6.98 -17.94
N VAL A 45 11.96 6.50 -17.28
CA VAL A 45 11.73 6.75 -15.85
C VAL A 45 11.56 5.42 -15.13
N ALA A 46 12.30 5.25 -14.03
CA ALA A 46 12.06 4.19 -13.07
C ALA A 46 11.33 4.76 -11.85
N LEU A 47 10.56 3.93 -11.16
CA LEU A 47 9.99 4.25 -9.87
C LEU A 47 10.32 3.15 -8.87
N VAL A 48 10.79 3.55 -7.69
CA VAL A 48 10.93 2.66 -6.53
C VAL A 48 9.75 2.94 -5.61
N SER A 49 8.89 1.95 -5.40
CA SER A 49 7.75 2.06 -4.49
C SER A 49 8.09 1.38 -3.16
N LEU A 50 8.00 2.12 -2.06
CA LEU A 50 8.28 1.63 -0.71
C LEU A 50 7.05 1.75 0.18
N GLY A 51 7.00 0.99 1.27
CA GLY A 51 5.94 1.12 2.27
C GLY A 51 4.73 0.24 2.01
N CYS A 52 3.54 0.84 1.98
CA CYS A 52 2.27 0.12 2.12
C CYS A 52 1.44 0.09 0.82
N PRO A 53 0.39 -0.75 0.74
CA PRO A 53 -0.50 -0.84 -0.41
C PRO A 53 -1.07 0.49 -0.92
N LYS A 54 -1.33 1.44 -0.03
CA LYS A 54 -1.78 2.80 -0.39
C LYS A 54 -0.71 3.53 -1.21
N ASN A 55 0.56 3.38 -0.81
CA ASN A 55 1.69 3.94 -1.54
C ASN A 55 1.92 3.22 -2.88
N THR A 56 1.61 1.92 -2.97
CA THR A 56 1.61 1.20 -4.25
C THR A 56 0.57 1.77 -5.21
N VAL A 57 -0.66 2.07 -4.74
CA VAL A 57 -1.66 2.75 -5.56
C VAL A 57 -1.17 4.11 -6.04
N ASP A 58 -0.60 4.92 -5.14
CA ASP A 58 0.01 6.22 -5.49
C ASP A 58 1.07 6.06 -6.61
N ALA A 59 1.94 5.05 -6.51
CA ALA A 59 2.95 4.73 -7.51
C ALA A 59 2.35 4.29 -8.86
N GLU A 60 1.34 3.42 -8.85
CA GLU A 60 0.67 2.95 -10.08
C GLU A 60 0.01 4.10 -10.85
N VAL A 61 -0.63 5.04 -10.13
CA VAL A 61 -1.26 6.24 -10.69
C VAL A 61 -0.20 7.20 -11.25
N LEU A 62 0.89 7.44 -10.51
CA LEU A 62 2.01 8.25 -11.00
C LEU A 62 2.59 7.69 -12.30
N LEU A 63 2.85 6.39 -12.36
CA LEU A 63 3.37 5.73 -13.56
C LEU A 63 2.37 5.75 -14.73
N GLY A 64 1.07 5.55 -14.44
CA GLY A 64 0.00 5.67 -15.44
C GLY A 64 -0.04 7.06 -16.08
N ASN A 65 0.01 8.10 -15.24
CA ASN A 65 0.05 9.49 -15.68
C ASN A 65 1.30 9.80 -16.51
N LEU A 66 2.49 9.36 -16.08
CA LEU A 66 3.73 9.52 -16.85
C LEU A 66 3.66 8.84 -18.21
N LYS A 67 3.16 7.60 -18.26
CA LYS A 67 2.98 6.87 -19.51
C LYS A 67 2.03 7.61 -20.46
N SER A 68 0.93 8.17 -19.95
CA SER A 68 -0.01 8.99 -20.74
C SER A 68 0.61 10.26 -21.32
N LYS A 69 1.69 10.76 -20.71
CA LYS A 69 2.46 11.94 -21.12
C LYS A 69 3.68 11.59 -22.00
N GLY A 70 3.85 10.32 -22.40
CA GLY A 70 4.87 9.88 -23.34
C GLY A 70 6.18 9.39 -22.71
N PHE A 71 6.28 9.32 -21.38
CA PHE A 71 7.46 8.74 -20.72
C PHE A 71 7.52 7.22 -20.88
N GLN A 72 8.72 6.67 -21.04
CA GLN A 72 8.94 5.23 -21.05
C GLN A 72 9.22 4.74 -19.63
N ILE A 73 8.36 3.87 -19.11
CA ILE A 73 8.58 3.25 -17.79
C ILE A 73 9.57 2.08 -17.92
N VAL A 74 10.55 2.01 -17.02
CA VAL A 74 11.54 0.93 -16.98
C VAL A 74 11.67 0.36 -15.56
N ASP A 75 11.85 -0.96 -15.47
CA ASP A 75 11.81 -1.71 -14.19
C ASP A 75 13.11 -1.61 -13.38
N LYS A 76 14.15 -0.96 -13.92
CA LYS A 76 15.48 -0.89 -13.31
C LYS A 76 16.02 0.53 -13.34
N MET A 77 16.48 1.00 -12.19
CA MET A 77 17.07 2.33 -12.01
C MET A 77 18.28 2.54 -12.93
N GLU A 78 19.07 1.49 -13.19
CA GLU A 78 20.25 1.52 -14.06
C GLU A 78 19.93 1.78 -15.53
N LYS A 79 18.66 1.59 -15.93
CA LYS A 79 18.19 1.81 -17.31
C LYS A 79 17.43 3.12 -17.48
N ALA A 80 17.22 3.88 -16.41
CA ALA A 80 16.42 5.08 -16.40
C ALA A 80 17.27 6.34 -16.63
N ASP A 81 16.64 7.37 -17.20
CA ASP A 81 17.19 8.74 -17.23
C ASP A 81 16.83 9.51 -15.97
N ALA A 82 15.72 9.21 -15.32
CA ALA A 82 15.35 9.76 -14.02
C ALA A 82 14.66 8.71 -13.16
N VAL A 83 14.69 8.89 -11.85
CA VAL A 83 14.04 8.00 -10.91
C VAL A 83 13.12 8.76 -9.95
N ILE A 84 11.96 8.17 -9.69
CA ILE A 84 11.05 8.60 -8.64
C ILE A 84 11.19 7.63 -7.46
N ILE A 85 11.47 8.15 -6.27
CA ILE A 85 11.49 7.38 -5.03
C ILE A 85 10.19 7.68 -4.28
N ASN A 86 9.24 6.75 -4.34
CA ASN A 86 7.98 6.86 -3.60
C ASN A 86 8.15 6.28 -2.20
N THR A 87 8.28 7.18 -1.23
CA THR A 87 8.78 6.89 0.13
C THR A 87 7.69 6.57 1.13
N CYS A 88 8.04 5.79 2.15
CA CYS A 88 7.26 5.64 3.35
C CYS A 88 7.81 6.57 4.45
N GLY A 89 6.92 7.14 5.25
CA GLY A 89 7.29 8.10 6.29
C GLY A 89 6.66 7.78 7.65
N PHE A 90 6.08 6.59 7.85
CA PHE A 90 5.23 6.33 9.01
C PHE A 90 5.97 5.82 10.25
N ILE A 91 6.87 4.85 10.10
CA ILE A 91 7.68 4.29 11.20
C ILE A 91 9.17 4.47 10.91
N GLU A 92 9.98 4.50 11.96
CA GLU A 92 11.43 4.79 11.88
C GLU A 92 12.18 3.88 10.89
N ASP A 93 11.95 2.57 10.94
CA ASP A 93 12.59 1.62 10.02
C ASP A 93 12.24 1.91 8.55
N ALA A 94 10.99 2.27 8.27
CA ALA A 94 10.54 2.62 6.92
C ALA A 94 11.09 3.98 6.44
N LYS A 95 11.32 4.93 7.36
CA LYS A 95 12.00 6.20 7.07
C LYS A 95 13.47 5.93 6.69
N ARG A 96 14.16 5.08 7.46
CA ARG A 96 15.56 4.70 7.19
C ARG A 96 15.71 3.97 5.85
N GLU A 97 14.81 3.03 5.55
CA GLU A 97 14.76 2.36 4.25
C GLU A 97 14.58 3.38 3.11
N SER A 98 13.62 4.31 3.26
CA SER A 98 13.36 5.35 2.28
C SER A 98 14.60 6.23 2.03
N LEU A 99 15.29 6.65 3.08
CA LEU A 99 16.54 7.43 2.97
C LEU A 99 17.64 6.64 2.25
N SER A 100 17.79 5.34 2.55
CA SER A 100 18.77 4.48 1.90
C SER A 100 18.57 4.42 0.37
N PHE A 101 17.32 4.28 -0.09
CA PHE A 101 17.00 4.32 -1.52
C PHE A 101 17.20 5.70 -2.15
N ILE A 102 16.95 6.79 -1.42
CA ILE A 102 17.28 8.15 -1.89
C ILE A 102 18.79 8.26 -2.14
N PHE A 103 19.63 7.86 -1.19
CA PHE A 103 21.08 7.91 -1.36
C PHE A 103 21.57 7.03 -2.51
N LYS A 104 21.00 5.83 -2.66
CA LYS A 104 21.28 4.96 -3.83
C LYS A 104 20.94 5.64 -5.15
N ALA A 105 19.82 6.35 -5.23
CA ALA A 105 19.44 7.13 -6.41
C ALA A 105 20.40 8.29 -6.68
N LEU A 106 20.86 8.98 -5.63
CA LEU A 106 21.86 10.05 -5.77
C LEU A 106 23.21 9.54 -6.26
N ASP A 107 23.62 8.34 -5.87
CA ASP A 107 24.80 7.69 -6.45
C ASP A 107 24.59 7.33 -7.93
N GLY A 108 23.37 6.95 -8.32
CA GLY A 108 22.99 6.81 -9.72
C GLY A 108 23.05 8.13 -10.50
N LYS A 109 22.73 9.27 -9.85
CA LYS A 109 22.82 10.62 -10.44
C LYS A 109 24.26 11.05 -10.77
N LYS A 110 25.24 10.53 -10.02
CA LYS A 110 26.66 10.72 -10.35
C LYS A 110 27.12 9.93 -11.58
N LYS A 111 26.32 8.96 -12.06
CA LYS A 111 26.68 8.02 -13.13
C LYS A 111 25.86 8.23 -14.39
N HIS A 112 24.54 8.03 -14.31
CA HIS A 112 23.68 7.95 -15.49
C HIS A 112 22.32 8.64 -15.32
N LEU A 113 21.83 8.83 -14.08
CA LEU A 113 20.57 9.53 -13.85
C LEU A 113 20.75 11.05 -14.03
N LYS A 114 19.82 11.66 -14.75
CA LYS A 114 19.69 13.11 -14.94
C LYS A 114 18.79 13.75 -13.89
N GLY A 115 17.95 12.97 -13.19
CA GLY A 115 16.99 13.45 -12.21
C GLY A 115 16.62 12.46 -11.12
N VAL A 116 16.44 12.96 -9.90
CA VAL A 116 15.92 12.23 -8.73
C VAL A 116 14.78 13.04 -8.14
N VAL A 117 13.57 12.47 -8.18
CA VAL A 117 12.37 13.04 -7.58
C VAL A 117 11.97 12.17 -6.38
N VAL A 118 11.73 12.78 -5.23
CA VAL A 118 11.28 12.09 -4.02
C VAL A 118 9.83 12.45 -3.76
N THR A 119 9.01 11.44 -3.53
CA THR A 119 7.57 11.60 -3.28
C THR A 119 7.09 10.65 -2.20
N GLY A 120 5.80 10.66 -1.87
CA GLY A 120 5.19 9.79 -0.86
C GLY A 120 5.18 10.40 0.54
N CYS A 121 4.91 9.58 1.55
CA CYS A 121 4.66 10.04 2.91
C CYS A 121 5.85 10.79 3.54
N LEU A 122 7.10 10.37 3.29
CA LEU A 122 8.27 11.05 3.84
C LEU A 122 8.42 12.44 3.22
N ALA A 123 8.23 12.54 1.89
CA ALA A 123 8.25 13.83 1.18
C ALA A 123 7.16 14.76 1.69
N GLN A 124 5.93 14.26 1.87
CA GLN A 124 4.82 15.07 2.39
C GLN A 124 5.13 15.64 3.79
N ARG A 125 5.74 14.84 4.68
CA ARG A 125 6.01 15.22 6.07
C ARG A 125 7.22 16.13 6.22
N TYR A 126 8.30 15.85 5.50
CA TYR A 126 9.64 16.38 5.79
C TYR A 126 10.30 17.07 4.59
N ALA A 127 9.56 17.46 3.54
CA ALA A 127 10.16 18.01 2.32
C ALA A 127 11.08 19.22 2.55
N GLN A 128 10.71 20.15 3.43
CA GLN A 128 11.54 21.34 3.70
C GLN A 128 12.89 20.94 4.31
N GLU A 129 12.84 20.18 5.41
CA GLU A 129 14.04 19.69 6.09
C GLU A 129 14.90 18.81 5.18
N LEU A 130 14.28 17.92 4.39
CA LEU A 130 15.00 17.06 3.45
C LEU A 130 15.60 17.86 2.29
N ALA A 131 14.95 18.91 1.81
CA ALA A 131 15.48 19.76 0.74
C ALA A 131 16.72 20.56 1.18
N GLU A 132 16.76 20.95 2.45
CA GLU A 132 17.92 21.56 3.11
C GLU A 132 19.06 20.55 3.32
N LYS A 133 18.75 19.37 3.88
CA LYS A 133 19.74 18.34 4.22
C LYS A 133 20.28 17.58 3.00
N ILE A 134 19.47 17.44 1.95
CA ILE A 134 19.79 16.66 0.75
C ILE A 134 19.61 17.55 -0.50
N PRO A 135 20.48 18.57 -0.69
CA PRO A 135 20.34 19.52 -1.79
C PRO A 135 20.45 18.89 -3.19
N GLN A 136 20.97 17.66 -3.29
CA GLN A 136 21.18 16.95 -4.55
C GLN A 136 19.89 16.36 -5.14
N VAL A 137 18.80 16.25 -4.37
CA VAL A 137 17.49 15.84 -4.87
C VAL A 137 16.85 17.00 -5.63
N ASP A 138 16.35 16.71 -6.85
CA ASP A 138 15.84 17.73 -7.77
C ASP A 138 14.45 18.25 -7.36
N ALA A 139 13.59 17.37 -6.83
CA ALA A 139 12.29 17.77 -6.33
C ALA A 139 11.76 16.83 -5.24
N PHE A 140 11.10 17.40 -4.25
CA PHE A 140 10.25 16.75 -3.26
C PHE A 140 8.80 17.10 -3.57
N VAL A 141 7.99 16.07 -3.85
CA VAL A 141 6.63 16.24 -4.37
C VAL A 141 5.63 15.57 -3.43
N GLY A 142 4.69 16.37 -2.91
CA GLY A 142 3.57 15.95 -2.08
C GLY A 142 2.39 15.40 -2.88
N PHE A 143 1.40 14.85 -2.18
CA PHE A 143 0.25 14.14 -2.76
C PHE A 143 -0.54 15.01 -3.75
N GLU A 144 -0.77 16.28 -3.40
CA GLU A 144 -1.51 17.23 -4.23
C GLU A 144 -0.82 17.57 -5.54
N SER A 145 0.51 17.42 -5.57
CA SER A 145 1.37 17.78 -6.70
C SER A 145 1.67 16.60 -7.63
N TYR A 146 1.07 15.42 -7.41
CA TYR A 146 1.24 14.24 -8.25
C TYR A 146 0.91 14.47 -9.74
N PRO A 147 -0.17 15.19 -10.11
CA PRO A 147 -0.42 15.53 -11.52
C PRO A 147 0.71 16.32 -12.20
N ASN A 148 1.52 17.03 -11.40
CA ASN A 148 2.60 17.89 -11.90
C ASN A 148 3.94 17.15 -12.06
N VAL A 149 4.06 15.88 -11.62
CA VAL A 149 5.34 15.14 -11.67
C VAL A 149 5.89 15.03 -13.10
N ALA A 150 5.04 14.83 -14.11
CA ALA A 150 5.44 14.87 -15.51
C ALA A 150 6.06 16.21 -15.93
N HIS A 151 5.49 17.32 -15.45
CA HIS A 151 6.00 18.66 -15.72
C HIS A 151 7.35 18.86 -15.02
N THR A 152 7.45 18.50 -13.74
CA THR A 152 8.68 18.55 -12.95
C THR A 152 9.82 17.78 -13.60
N LEU A 153 9.57 16.55 -14.07
CA LEU A 153 10.58 15.76 -14.80
C LEU A 153 11.02 16.45 -16.10
N ASN A 154 10.09 17.04 -16.86
CA ASN A 154 10.44 17.76 -18.08
C ASN A 154 11.30 19.00 -17.81
N GLN A 155 11.04 19.72 -16.71
CA GLN A 155 11.90 20.83 -16.26
C GLN A 155 13.31 20.34 -15.93
N ILE A 156 13.42 19.24 -15.17
CA ILE A 156 14.70 18.60 -14.82
C ILE A 156 15.48 18.20 -16.09
N PHE A 157 14.82 17.51 -17.04
CA PHE A 157 15.47 17.10 -18.30
C PHE A 157 15.90 18.28 -19.17
N SER A 158 15.15 19.38 -19.14
CA SER A 158 15.48 20.62 -19.85
C SER A 158 16.43 21.54 -19.08
N LYS A 159 16.90 21.14 -17.89
CA LYS A 159 17.72 21.95 -16.97
C LYS A 159 17.09 23.32 -16.66
N GLN A 160 15.77 23.38 -16.62
CA GLN A 160 15.04 24.55 -16.14
C GLN A 160 14.97 24.49 -14.61
N GLU A 161 14.91 25.66 -13.98
CA GLU A 161 14.71 25.73 -12.54
C GLU A 161 13.32 25.18 -12.20
N ALA A 162 13.29 24.04 -11.52
CA ALA A 162 12.08 23.46 -10.96
C ALA A 162 11.98 23.88 -9.49
N ASN A 163 10.77 24.15 -9.02
CA ASN A 163 10.56 24.33 -7.58
C ASN A 163 10.93 23.01 -6.88
N ARG A 164 11.91 23.05 -5.98
CA ARG A 164 12.44 21.85 -5.30
C ARG A 164 11.48 21.31 -4.24
N VAL A 165 10.64 22.16 -3.65
CA VAL A 165 9.65 21.75 -2.64
C VAL A 165 8.25 22.04 -3.19
N GLN A 166 7.53 20.98 -3.55
CA GLN A 166 6.18 21.02 -4.12
C GLN A 166 5.26 20.24 -3.19
N VAL A 167 5.02 20.79 -2.00
CA VAL A 167 4.17 20.18 -0.98
C VAL A 167 3.14 21.21 -0.54
N GLY A 168 1.87 20.80 -0.53
CA GLY A 168 0.71 21.55 -0.11
C GLY A 168 -0.12 20.80 0.93
N GLU A 169 -1.39 21.13 1.04
CA GLU A 169 -2.31 20.43 1.94
C GLU A 169 -2.74 19.08 1.36
N ALA A 170 -2.64 18.02 2.16
CA ALA A 170 -3.02 16.67 1.75
C ALA A 170 -4.53 16.48 1.53
N THR A 171 -5.35 17.49 1.86
CA THR A 171 -6.83 17.44 1.84
C THR A 171 -7.42 17.91 0.52
N VAL A 172 -6.81 17.52 -0.61
CA VAL A 172 -7.31 17.88 -1.94
C VAL A 172 -8.55 17.07 -2.34
N PRO A 173 -9.38 17.58 -3.26
CA PRO A 173 -10.43 16.78 -3.89
C PRO A 173 -9.85 15.49 -4.46
N PHE A 174 -10.60 14.40 -4.30
CA PHE A 174 -10.17 13.09 -4.79
C PHE A 174 -9.88 13.15 -6.29
N GLN A 175 -8.67 12.75 -6.68
CA GLN A 175 -8.26 12.71 -8.09
C GLN A 175 -8.60 11.36 -8.69
N SER A 176 -8.96 11.32 -9.97
CA SER A 176 -9.18 10.03 -10.62
C SER A 176 -7.93 9.16 -10.61
N GLU A 177 -8.10 7.89 -10.29
CA GLU A 177 -7.03 6.90 -10.21
C GLU A 177 -7.21 5.77 -11.23
N TYR A 178 -8.14 5.87 -12.19
CA TYR A 178 -8.37 4.78 -13.14
C TYR A 178 -7.23 4.62 -14.17
N ILE A 179 -6.39 5.64 -14.36
CA ILE A 179 -5.21 5.57 -15.23
C ILE A 179 -4.04 5.05 -14.42
N ARG A 180 -3.77 3.74 -14.53
CA ARG A 180 -2.69 3.07 -13.78
C ARG A 180 -1.72 2.34 -14.69
N HIS A 181 -0.49 2.24 -14.21
CA HIS A 181 0.48 1.25 -14.67
C HIS A 181 0.73 0.28 -13.51
N SER A 182 0.14 -0.91 -13.60
CA SER A 182 0.14 -1.90 -12.52
C SER A 182 1.55 -2.34 -12.13
N LEU A 183 1.84 -2.28 -10.83
CA LEU A 183 3.03 -2.83 -10.19
C LEU A 183 2.74 -4.17 -9.50
N THR A 184 1.46 -4.46 -9.32
CA THR A 184 0.92 -5.70 -8.77
C THR A 184 0.83 -6.81 -9.83
N PRO A 185 0.78 -8.09 -9.43
CA PRO A 185 0.50 -9.20 -10.35
C PRO A 185 -0.81 -8.99 -11.12
N LYS A 186 -0.86 -9.39 -12.40
CA LYS A 186 -2.00 -9.11 -13.30
C LYS A 186 -3.38 -9.49 -12.76
N HIS A 187 -3.45 -10.49 -11.89
CA HIS A 187 -4.70 -11.03 -11.36
C HIS A 187 -5.14 -10.39 -10.03
N SER A 188 -4.35 -9.52 -9.40
CA SER A 188 -4.65 -8.91 -8.10
C SER A 188 -4.37 -7.42 -8.13
N ALA A 189 -5.26 -6.60 -7.56
CA ALA A 189 -5.05 -5.17 -7.46
C ALA A 189 -5.54 -4.61 -6.13
N TYR A 190 -4.96 -3.48 -5.72
CA TYR A 190 -5.46 -2.68 -4.61
C TYR A 190 -6.45 -1.63 -5.12
N LEU A 191 -7.64 -1.61 -4.54
CA LEU A 191 -8.68 -0.62 -4.83
C LEU A 191 -8.82 0.31 -3.62
N ARG A 192 -8.30 1.54 -3.76
CA ARG A 192 -8.40 2.56 -2.72
C ARG A 192 -9.79 3.20 -2.74
N VAL A 193 -10.51 3.09 -1.62
CA VAL A 193 -11.89 3.60 -1.49
C VAL A 193 -11.98 4.88 -0.68
N ALA A 194 -10.96 5.20 0.12
CA ALA A 194 -10.89 6.42 0.90
C ALA A 194 -9.43 6.79 1.17
N GLU A 195 -9.21 8.03 1.58
CA GLU A 195 -7.92 8.54 2.01
C GLU A 195 -8.05 9.31 3.32
N GLY A 196 -6.96 9.34 4.09
CA GLY A 196 -6.89 10.08 5.34
C GLY A 196 -7.69 9.40 6.46
N CYS A 197 -7.63 9.97 7.65
CA CYS A 197 -8.20 9.35 8.84
C CYS A 197 -8.66 10.41 9.84
N ASN A 198 -9.79 10.17 10.51
CA ASN A 198 -10.32 11.04 11.56
C ASN A 198 -10.10 10.49 12.97
N HIS A 199 -9.44 9.33 13.11
CA HIS A 199 -9.12 8.78 14.42
C HIS A 199 -7.96 9.55 15.06
N GLU A 200 -8.09 9.83 16.35
CA GLU A 200 -7.07 10.51 17.16
C GLU A 200 -6.23 9.49 17.94
N CYS A 201 -5.85 8.38 17.30
CA CYS A 201 -5.01 7.36 17.94
C CYS A 201 -3.69 7.98 18.40
N SER A 202 -3.34 7.80 19.67
CA SER A 202 -2.29 8.61 20.29
C SER A 202 -0.90 8.41 19.71
N PHE A 203 -0.66 7.25 19.08
CA PHE A 203 0.58 6.84 18.39
C PHE A 203 0.61 7.16 16.89
N CYS A 204 -0.49 7.64 16.30
CA CYS A 204 -0.64 7.72 14.86
C CYS A 204 -0.49 9.15 14.36
N SER A 205 0.44 9.38 13.42
CA SER A 205 0.64 10.69 12.78
C SER A 205 -0.10 10.83 11.44
N ILE A 206 -0.81 9.80 10.97
CA ILE A 206 -1.49 9.79 9.64
C ILE A 206 -2.36 11.03 9.40
N PRO A 207 -3.22 11.49 10.34
CA PRO A 207 -4.07 12.66 10.11
C PRO A 207 -3.28 13.94 9.78
N SER A 208 -2.03 14.07 10.23
CA SER A 208 -1.23 15.29 10.00
C SER A 208 -0.68 15.41 8.59
N PHE A 209 -0.55 14.30 7.84
CA PHE A 209 0.06 14.32 6.51
C PHE A 209 -0.75 13.62 5.42
N ARG A 210 -1.69 12.72 5.73
CA ARG A 210 -2.69 12.22 4.76
C ARG A 210 -4.00 13.02 4.80
N GLY A 211 -4.15 13.88 5.81
CA GLY A 211 -5.31 14.74 6.01
C GLY A 211 -6.49 13.99 6.65
N ARG A 212 -7.62 14.71 6.74
CA ARG A 212 -8.88 14.17 7.26
C ARG A 212 -9.44 13.09 6.34
N PHE A 213 -10.24 12.20 6.94
CA PHE A 213 -10.93 11.14 6.22
C PHE A 213 -11.80 11.71 5.10
N ARG A 214 -11.63 11.18 3.89
CA ARG A 214 -12.41 11.49 2.70
C ARG A 214 -12.66 10.22 1.91
N SER A 215 -13.92 9.96 1.58
CA SER A 215 -14.28 8.84 0.72
C SER A 215 -14.12 9.21 -0.75
N LYS A 216 -13.60 8.28 -1.55
CA LYS A 216 -13.65 8.34 -3.00
C LYS A 216 -15.11 8.32 -3.45
N PRO A 217 -15.53 9.12 -4.44
CA PRO A 217 -16.90 9.05 -4.96
C PRO A 217 -17.25 7.64 -5.42
N PHE A 218 -18.46 7.19 -5.08
CA PHE A 218 -18.91 5.81 -5.35
C PHE A 218 -18.76 5.39 -6.81
N GLU A 219 -19.20 6.25 -7.73
CA GLU A 219 -19.08 5.98 -9.17
C GLU A 219 -17.62 5.87 -9.63
N SER A 220 -16.73 6.67 -9.05
CA SER A 220 -15.29 6.60 -9.37
C SER A 220 -14.64 5.32 -8.84
N VAL A 221 -15.08 4.80 -7.69
CA VAL A 221 -14.65 3.47 -7.20
C VAL A 221 -15.10 2.39 -8.18
N MET A 222 -16.37 2.43 -8.61
CA MET A 222 -16.93 1.43 -9.51
C MET A 222 -16.34 1.48 -10.92
N GLU A 223 -16.07 2.67 -11.46
CA GLU A 223 -15.40 2.85 -12.75
C GLU A 223 -13.99 2.25 -12.72
N GLU A 224 -13.21 2.56 -11.69
CA GLU A 224 -11.89 1.97 -11.53
C GLU A 224 -11.94 0.45 -11.40
N ALA A 225 -12.84 -0.08 -10.55
CA ALA A 225 -12.99 -1.51 -10.36
C ALA A 225 -13.33 -2.23 -11.67
N LYS A 226 -14.22 -1.65 -12.50
CA LYS A 226 -14.55 -2.19 -13.82
C LYS A 226 -13.33 -2.23 -14.73
N ILE A 227 -12.54 -1.15 -14.78
CA ILE A 227 -11.32 -1.07 -15.61
C ILE A 227 -10.27 -2.10 -15.14
N LEU A 228 -10.04 -2.21 -13.83
CA LEU A 228 -9.13 -3.20 -13.26
C LEU A 228 -9.56 -4.63 -13.62
N VAL A 229 -10.84 -4.96 -13.43
CA VAL A 229 -11.37 -6.29 -13.75
C VAL A 229 -11.30 -6.58 -15.25
N GLN A 230 -11.60 -5.60 -16.11
CA GLN A 230 -11.44 -5.72 -17.57
C GLN A 230 -9.98 -5.96 -17.99
N SER A 231 -9.01 -5.47 -17.21
CA SER A 231 -7.58 -5.71 -17.45
C SER A 231 -7.07 -7.10 -17.04
N GLY A 232 -7.94 -7.94 -16.44
CA GLY A 232 -7.60 -9.31 -16.03
C GLY A 232 -7.49 -9.52 -14.51
N VAL A 233 -7.80 -8.50 -13.70
CA VAL A 233 -7.82 -8.62 -12.23
C VAL A 233 -8.99 -9.51 -11.80
N CYS A 234 -8.70 -10.49 -10.95
CA CYS A 234 -9.69 -11.38 -10.35
C CYS A 234 -9.74 -11.30 -8.81
N GLU A 235 -8.79 -10.62 -8.16
CA GLU A 235 -8.80 -10.29 -6.74
C GLU A 235 -8.71 -8.76 -6.56
N LEU A 236 -9.68 -8.17 -5.86
CA LEU A 236 -9.61 -6.78 -5.40
C LEU A 236 -9.38 -6.74 -3.90
N ASN A 237 -8.30 -6.07 -3.50
CA ASN A 237 -7.99 -5.77 -2.11
C ASN A 237 -8.46 -4.34 -1.81
N ILE A 238 -9.57 -4.23 -1.09
CA ILE A 238 -10.18 -2.95 -0.72
C ILE A 238 -9.38 -2.34 0.42
N ILE A 239 -8.84 -1.15 0.18
CA ILE A 239 -7.94 -0.47 1.12
C ILE A 239 -8.36 0.98 1.37
N ALA A 240 -8.04 1.44 2.57
CA ALA A 240 -7.94 2.83 2.98
C ALA A 240 -7.02 2.91 4.22
N GLU A 241 -6.90 4.07 4.85
CA GLU A 241 -6.45 4.19 6.23
C GLU A 241 -7.47 3.58 7.20
N ASP A 242 -8.76 3.76 6.90
CA ASP A 242 -9.90 3.11 7.57
C ASP A 242 -10.96 2.70 6.53
N THR A 243 -11.00 1.41 6.18
CA THR A 243 -11.82 0.93 5.06
C THR A 243 -13.31 0.89 5.40
N ASN A 244 -13.68 0.46 6.61
CA ASN A 244 -15.09 0.32 6.98
C ASN A 244 -15.76 1.63 7.39
N GLN A 245 -15.01 2.74 7.40
CA GLN A 245 -15.56 4.10 7.48
C GLN A 245 -16.11 4.62 6.11
N TYR A 246 -15.86 3.90 5.00
CA TYR A 246 -16.23 4.36 3.65
C TYR A 246 -17.70 4.80 3.51
N GLY A 247 -17.87 6.01 2.97
CA GLY A 247 -19.14 6.69 2.73
C GLY A 247 -19.77 7.36 3.94
N MET A 248 -19.11 7.43 5.10
CA MET A 248 -19.65 8.14 6.28
C MET A 248 -19.66 9.67 6.15
N ASP A 249 -18.80 10.20 5.29
CA ASP A 249 -18.65 11.63 4.94
C ASP A 249 -19.54 12.06 3.75
N PHE A 250 -20.29 11.13 3.14
CA PHE A 250 -21.27 11.49 2.13
C PHE A 250 -22.49 12.19 2.75
N SER A 251 -23.01 13.20 2.03
CA SER A 251 -24.15 14.00 2.47
C SER A 251 -25.48 13.22 2.48
N ARG A 252 -25.58 12.17 1.66
CA ARG A 252 -26.69 11.20 1.60
C ARG A 252 -26.11 9.79 1.65
N ASP A 253 -26.86 8.86 2.26
CA ASP A 253 -26.54 7.43 2.32
C ASP A 253 -25.20 7.10 2.99
N LYS A 254 -25.16 7.18 4.32
CA LYS A 254 -23.96 6.92 5.13
C LYS A 254 -23.64 5.42 5.21
N ARG A 255 -22.34 5.06 5.24
CA ARG A 255 -21.80 3.68 5.36
C ARG A 255 -22.06 2.79 4.14
N ARG A 256 -21.50 3.18 3.00
CA ARG A 256 -21.72 2.56 1.68
C ARG A 256 -20.85 1.34 1.39
N LEU A 257 -20.00 0.89 2.32
CA LEU A 257 -19.12 -0.24 2.07
C LEU A 257 -19.90 -1.51 1.74
N ALA A 258 -21.01 -1.79 2.45
CA ALA A 258 -21.84 -2.96 2.16
C ALA A 258 -22.39 -2.91 0.72
N ASP A 259 -22.95 -1.77 0.29
CA ASP A 259 -23.48 -1.59 -1.06
C ASP A 259 -22.39 -1.72 -2.12
N LEU A 260 -21.20 -1.20 -1.84
CA LEU A 260 -20.04 -1.35 -2.72
C LEU A 260 -19.68 -2.83 -2.89
N LEU A 261 -19.67 -3.62 -1.83
CA LEU A 261 -19.38 -5.06 -1.92
C LEU A 261 -20.41 -5.79 -2.79
N TYR A 262 -21.70 -5.46 -2.67
CA TYR A 262 -22.73 -6.03 -3.54
C TYR A 262 -22.49 -5.68 -5.02
N GLN A 263 -22.24 -4.40 -5.33
CA GLN A 263 -22.01 -3.99 -6.73
C GLN A 263 -20.70 -4.54 -7.31
N LEU A 264 -19.64 -4.65 -6.51
CA LEU A 264 -18.40 -5.32 -6.94
C LEU A 264 -18.62 -6.81 -7.19
N ALA A 265 -19.49 -7.46 -6.41
CA ALA A 265 -19.80 -8.87 -6.58
C ALA A 265 -20.51 -9.17 -7.91
N ASP A 266 -21.19 -8.20 -8.52
CA ASP A 266 -21.81 -8.34 -9.84
C ASP A 266 -20.79 -8.39 -10.99
N LEU A 267 -19.52 -8.02 -10.74
CA LEU A 267 -18.46 -8.10 -11.75
C LEU A 267 -18.07 -9.58 -11.97
N SER A 268 -18.46 -10.16 -13.11
CA SER A 268 -18.38 -11.60 -13.41
C SER A 268 -16.97 -12.21 -13.32
N SER A 269 -15.95 -11.49 -13.80
CA SER A 269 -14.55 -11.93 -13.76
C SER A 269 -13.91 -11.82 -12.38
N LEU A 270 -14.49 -11.02 -11.47
CA LEU A 270 -14.00 -10.89 -10.10
C LEU A 270 -14.32 -12.17 -9.31
N LYS A 271 -13.32 -12.70 -8.61
CA LYS A 271 -13.42 -13.91 -7.79
C LYS A 271 -13.32 -13.59 -6.31
N TRP A 272 -12.37 -12.75 -5.91
CA TRP A 272 -12.13 -12.39 -4.52
C TRP A 272 -12.21 -10.87 -4.28
N ILE A 273 -12.88 -10.50 -3.20
CA ILE A 273 -12.91 -9.17 -2.62
C ILE A 273 -12.41 -9.30 -1.19
N ARG A 274 -11.30 -8.64 -0.85
CA ARG A 274 -10.67 -8.68 0.47
C ARG A 274 -10.75 -7.33 1.14
N LEU A 275 -11.13 -7.30 2.41
CA LEU A 275 -11.15 -6.09 3.23
C LEU A 275 -9.87 -6.02 4.07
N LEU A 276 -9.11 -4.94 3.90
CA LEU A 276 -7.93 -4.63 4.70
C LEU A 276 -8.14 -3.37 5.53
N TYR A 277 -7.40 -3.18 6.62
CA TYR A 277 -7.42 -1.94 7.42
C TYR A 277 -8.81 -1.53 7.93
N CYS A 278 -9.59 -2.46 8.49
CA CYS A 278 -10.87 -2.13 9.12
C CYS A 278 -10.66 -1.66 10.56
N TYR A 279 -11.31 -0.56 10.94
CA TYR A 279 -11.32 -0.09 12.31
C TYR A 279 -12.43 -0.79 13.13
N PRO A 280 -12.22 -1.08 14.44
CA PRO A 280 -13.22 -1.82 15.22
C PRO A 280 -14.61 -1.17 15.28
N SER A 281 -14.71 0.16 15.24
CA SER A 281 -15.98 0.86 15.54
C SER A 281 -17.00 0.95 14.40
N TYR A 282 -16.69 0.51 13.17
CA TYR A 282 -17.54 0.76 11.99
C TYR A 282 -18.15 -0.49 11.34
N PHE A 283 -18.26 -1.59 12.08
CA PHE A 283 -18.99 -2.78 11.63
C PHE A 283 -20.51 -2.64 11.83
N SER A 284 -21.22 -2.27 10.75
CA SER A 284 -22.68 -2.26 10.75
C SER A 284 -23.26 -3.67 10.54
N PRO A 285 -24.50 -3.96 10.98
CA PRO A 285 -25.17 -5.22 10.66
C PRO A 285 -25.24 -5.50 9.15
N ALA A 286 -25.41 -4.46 8.32
CA ALA A 286 -25.42 -4.59 6.88
C ALA A 286 -24.06 -5.02 6.32
N LEU A 287 -22.95 -4.46 6.85
CA LEU A 287 -21.60 -4.85 6.44
C LEU A 287 -21.29 -6.29 6.86
N ILE A 288 -21.64 -6.68 8.09
CA ILE A 288 -21.43 -8.05 8.58
C ILE A 288 -22.19 -9.06 7.69
N ARG A 289 -23.47 -8.78 7.37
CA ARG A 289 -24.24 -9.60 6.44
C ARG A 289 -23.62 -9.67 5.05
N ALA A 290 -23.20 -8.54 4.47
CA ALA A 290 -22.54 -8.52 3.17
C ALA A 290 -21.26 -9.38 3.16
N ILE A 291 -20.44 -9.30 4.22
CA ILE A 291 -19.24 -10.13 4.34
C ILE A 291 -19.62 -11.61 4.50
N ALA A 292 -20.67 -11.96 5.23
CA ALA A 292 -21.11 -13.33 5.44
C ALA A 292 -21.70 -13.95 4.16
N GLU A 293 -22.62 -13.25 3.51
CA GLU A 293 -23.49 -13.79 2.45
C GLU A 293 -22.84 -13.75 1.06
N ILE A 294 -22.04 -12.72 0.75
CA ILE A 294 -21.46 -12.57 -0.60
C ILE A 294 -20.33 -13.59 -0.79
N PRO A 295 -20.44 -14.55 -1.73
CA PRO A 295 -19.42 -15.61 -1.88
C PRO A 295 -18.06 -15.08 -2.35
N LYS A 296 -18.05 -13.99 -3.12
CA LYS A 296 -16.82 -13.34 -3.61
C LYS A 296 -16.09 -12.57 -2.51
N VAL A 297 -16.74 -12.20 -1.42
CA VAL A 297 -16.07 -11.56 -0.28
C VAL A 297 -15.43 -12.66 0.54
N VAL A 298 -14.10 -12.68 0.55
CA VAL A 298 -13.35 -13.69 1.34
C VAL A 298 -13.65 -13.48 2.82
N LYS A 299 -13.79 -14.56 3.58
CA LYS A 299 -14.08 -14.51 5.02
C LYS A 299 -12.82 -14.18 5.81
N TYR A 300 -12.22 -13.04 5.48
CA TYR A 300 -10.98 -12.53 6.04
C TYR A 300 -11.17 -11.06 6.36
N ILE A 301 -10.94 -10.70 7.62
CA ILE A 301 -11.02 -9.31 8.09
C ILE A 301 -9.70 -8.97 8.77
N ASP A 302 -8.99 -7.98 8.21
CA ASP A 302 -7.88 -7.32 8.89
C ASP A 302 -8.40 -6.18 9.76
N ILE A 303 -8.33 -6.38 11.07
CA ILE A 303 -8.80 -5.47 12.11
C ILE A 303 -7.66 -5.20 13.10
N PRO A 304 -6.81 -4.20 12.85
CA PRO A 304 -5.72 -3.86 13.77
C PRO A 304 -6.28 -3.46 15.13
N LEU A 305 -6.10 -4.31 16.16
CA LEU A 305 -6.59 -4.07 17.54
C LEU A 305 -5.64 -3.22 18.38
N GLN A 306 -4.35 -3.26 18.05
CA GLN A 306 -3.24 -2.53 18.67
C GLN A 306 -2.86 -3.02 20.07
N HIS A 307 -3.83 -3.30 20.93
CA HIS A 307 -3.60 -3.90 22.25
C HIS A 307 -4.87 -4.61 22.77
N ALA A 308 -4.81 -5.20 23.96
CA ALA A 308 -5.95 -5.84 24.64
C ALA A 308 -6.22 -5.30 26.07
N SER A 309 -5.20 -4.87 26.81
CA SER A 309 -5.38 -4.18 28.10
C SER A 309 -6.15 -2.86 27.95
N ASP A 310 -7.20 -2.71 28.75
CA ASP A 310 -8.02 -1.49 28.82
C ASP A 310 -7.19 -0.25 29.21
N ARG A 311 -6.17 -0.41 30.05
CA ARG A 311 -5.31 0.71 30.45
C ARG A 311 -4.49 1.23 29.28
N VAL A 312 -3.88 0.32 28.53
CA VAL A 312 -3.09 0.66 27.34
C VAL A 312 -4.00 1.19 26.24
N LEU A 313 -5.15 0.55 25.99
CA LEU A 313 -6.13 0.99 24.97
C LEU A 313 -6.63 2.41 25.23
N ARG A 314 -6.91 2.78 26.49
CA ARG A 314 -7.26 4.17 26.84
C ARG A 314 -6.12 5.13 26.51
N ARG A 315 -4.87 4.82 26.86
CA ARG A 315 -3.71 5.66 26.53
C ARG A 315 -3.45 5.71 25.01
N MET A 316 -3.81 4.65 24.28
CA MET A 316 -3.77 4.59 22.81
C MET A 316 -4.89 5.41 22.14
N ASN A 317 -5.87 5.90 22.90
CA ASN A 317 -7.14 6.44 22.40
C ASN A 317 -7.87 5.46 21.46
N ARG A 318 -8.09 4.24 21.96
CA ARG A 318 -8.68 3.11 21.24
C ARG A 318 -9.91 2.57 21.99
N PRO A 319 -10.82 1.86 21.31
CA PRO A 319 -11.94 1.20 21.97
C PRO A 319 -11.45 0.21 23.03
N GLY A 320 -12.18 0.10 24.14
CA GLY A 320 -11.84 -0.79 25.25
C GLY A 320 -11.93 -2.28 24.90
N SER A 321 -11.37 -3.11 25.78
CA SER A 321 -11.30 -4.56 25.67
C SER A 321 -12.69 -5.21 25.61
N GLN A 322 -13.62 -4.75 26.46
CA GLN A 322 -14.99 -5.27 26.48
C GLN A 322 -15.70 -5.06 25.12
N TYR A 323 -15.61 -3.85 24.57
CA TYR A 323 -16.18 -3.53 23.25
C TYR A 323 -15.56 -4.40 22.17
N THR A 324 -14.23 -4.54 22.19
CA THR A 324 -13.49 -5.37 21.24
C THR A 324 -13.94 -6.82 21.30
N ARG A 325 -14.07 -7.40 22.49
CA ARG A 325 -14.54 -8.78 22.67
C ARG A 325 -15.96 -8.98 22.16
N GLN A 326 -16.86 -8.04 22.44
CA GLN A 326 -18.24 -8.08 21.92
C GLN A 326 -18.27 -8.05 20.39
N LEU A 327 -17.49 -7.15 19.78
CA LEU A 327 -17.37 -7.07 18.32
C LEU A 327 -16.83 -8.38 17.73
N LEU A 328 -15.75 -8.92 18.29
CA LEU A 328 -15.13 -10.13 17.76
C LEU A 328 -16.07 -11.35 17.88
N ASN A 329 -16.84 -11.44 18.98
CA ASN A 329 -17.89 -12.46 19.11
C ASN A 329 -18.96 -12.27 18.04
N GLN A 330 -19.48 -11.05 17.88
CA GLN A 330 -20.47 -10.74 16.86
C GLN A 330 -19.97 -11.12 15.46
N LEU A 331 -18.71 -10.81 15.12
CA LEU A 331 -18.13 -11.18 13.83
C LEU A 331 -18.02 -12.70 13.64
N LYS A 332 -17.51 -13.43 14.64
CA LYS A 332 -17.37 -14.90 14.56
C LYS A 332 -18.73 -15.62 14.51
N GLU A 333 -19.72 -15.13 15.24
CA GLU A 333 -21.07 -15.72 15.27
C GLU A 333 -21.80 -15.55 13.94
N ASN A 334 -21.60 -14.42 13.25
CA ASN A 334 -22.36 -14.07 12.05
C ASN A 334 -21.61 -14.38 10.75
N ILE A 335 -20.31 -14.61 10.77
CA ILE A 335 -19.49 -14.90 9.58
C ILE A 335 -18.83 -16.29 9.76
N PRO A 336 -19.42 -17.35 9.20
CA PRO A 336 -18.83 -18.69 9.24
C PRO A 336 -17.43 -18.71 8.62
N GLU A 337 -16.53 -19.51 9.20
CA GLU A 337 -15.14 -19.68 8.74
C GLU A 337 -14.33 -18.37 8.71
N LEU A 338 -14.76 -17.36 9.47
CA LEU A 338 -14.08 -16.08 9.56
C LEU A 338 -12.65 -16.24 10.05
N CYS A 339 -11.76 -15.69 9.26
CA CYS A 339 -10.38 -15.52 9.59
C CYS A 339 -10.10 -14.07 10.01
N LEU A 340 -9.65 -13.91 11.25
CA LEU A 340 -9.29 -12.60 11.80
C LEU A 340 -7.78 -12.40 11.71
N ARG A 341 -7.39 -11.28 11.08
CA ARG A 341 -6.05 -10.73 11.18
C ARG A 341 -6.06 -9.52 12.11
N SER A 342 -5.05 -9.39 12.95
CA SER A 342 -4.85 -8.20 13.77
C SER A 342 -3.39 -7.74 13.73
N THR A 343 -3.14 -6.57 14.30
CA THR A 343 -1.81 -6.01 14.52
C THR A 343 -1.76 -5.45 15.93
N PHE A 344 -0.63 -5.66 16.61
CA PHE A 344 -0.41 -5.25 18.00
C PHE A 344 0.91 -4.49 18.16
N ILE A 345 0.90 -3.52 19.07
CA ILE A 345 2.05 -2.68 19.42
C ILE A 345 2.53 -3.09 20.82
N CYS A 346 3.80 -3.44 20.94
CA CYS A 346 4.44 -3.91 22.15
C CYS A 346 5.28 -2.81 22.78
N GLY A 347 5.15 -2.66 24.09
CA GLY A 347 5.85 -1.67 24.90
C GLY A 347 5.43 -0.24 24.61
N PHE A 348 4.12 -0.02 24.49
CA PHE A 348 3.53 1.32 24.43
C PHE A 348 3.83 2.10 25.73
N PRO A 349 3.96 3.44 25.72
CA PRO A 349 4.30 4.21 26.93
C PRO A 349 3.32 3.94 28.08
N GLY A 350 3.83 3.42 29.19
CA GLY A 350 3.06 3.02 30.39
C GLY A 350 2.58 1.56 30.42
N GLU A 351 2.95 0.71 29.46
CA GLU A 351 2.61 -0.71 29.43
C GLU A 351 3.38 -1.52 30.50
N THR A 352 2.68 -2.11 31.47
CA THR A 352 3.31 -2.96 32.50
C THR A 352 3.38 -4.42 32.08
N GLU A 353 4.04 -5.23 32.89
CA GLU A 353 4.07 -6.67 32.69
C GLU A 353 2.67 -7.30 32.71
N ASP A 354 1.79 -6.88 33.63
CA ASP A 354 0.40 -7.37 33.65
C ASP A 354 -0.39 -7.05 32.37
N ASP A 355 -0.18 -5.88 31.76
CA ASP A 355 -0.81 -5.51 30.48
C ASP A 355 -0.36 -6.43 29.35
N HIS A 356 0.95 -6.70 29.31
CA HIS A 356 1.57 -7.59 28.33
C HIS A 356 1.05 -9.02 28.51
N GLN A 357 0.99 -9.52 29.74
CA GLN A 357 0.44 -10.84 30.02
C GLN A 357 -1.07 -10.93 29.74
N GLU A 358 -1.82 -9.84 29.87
CA GLU A 358 -3.21 -9.77 29.40
C GLU A 358 -3.29 -9.89 27.88
N LEU A 359 -2.40 -9.23 27.14
CA LEU A 359 -2.32 -9.35 25.68
C LEU A 359 -1.95 -10.77 25.24
N VAL A 360 -0.98 -11.41 25.89
CA VAL A 360 -0.60 -12.82 25.68
C VAL A 360 -1.83 -13.73 25.84
N ARG A 361 -2.58 -13.59 26.96
CA ARG A 361 -3.81 -14.36 27.21
C ARG A 361 -4.88 -14.10 26.15
N PHE A 362 -5.08 -12.84 25.77
CA PHE A 362 -6.05 -12.44 24.75
C PHE A 362 -5.74 -13.09 23.39
N ILE A 363 -4.49 -13.05 22.94
CA ILE A 363 -4.11 -13.66 21.65
C ILE A 363 -4.31 -15.18 21.68
N LYS A 364 -3.93 -15.84 22.78
CA LYS A 364 -4.14 -17.28 22.96
C LYS A 364 -5.61 -17.66 22.96
N GLU A 365 -6.45 -16.88 23.64
CA GLU A 365 -7.91 -17.08 23.71
C GLU A 365 -8.57 -16.94 22.33
N TRP A 366 -8.23 -15.88 21.60
CA TRP A 366 -8.89 -15.56 20.34
C TRP A 366 -8.40 -16.39 19.15
N GLY A 367 -7.15 -16.85 19.19
CA GLY A 367 -6.54 -17.69 18.16
C GLY A 367 -6.58 -17.02 16.78
N PHE A 368 -6.06 -15.79 16.67
CA PHE A 368 -6.02 -15.05 15.41
C PHE A 368 -5.33 -15.88 14.32
N CYS A 369 -5.91 -15.92 13.11
CA CYS A 369 -5.28 -16.61 11.99
C CYS A 369 -3.91 -16.02 11.67
N ARG A 370 -3.82 -14.69 11.74
CA ARG A 370 -2.66 -13.89 11.37
C ARG A 370 -2.55 -12.76 12.39
N ALA A 371 -1.37 -12.50 12.91
CA ALA A 371 -1.14 -11.35 13.77
C ALA A 371 0.25 -10.77 13.51
N GLY A 372 0.31 -9.46 13.32
CA GLY A 372 1.57 -8.71 13.26
C GLY A 372 1.92 -8.09 14.61
N PHE A 373 3.19 -8.10 14.98
CA PHE A 373 3.70 -7.50 16.22
C PHE A 373 4.80 -6.49 15.91
N PHE A 374 4.63 -5.28 16.42
CA PHE A 374 5.58 -4.19 16.24
C PHE A 374 5.95 -3.63 17.60
N THR A 375 7.20 -3.23 17.78
CA THR A 375 7.58 -2.42 18.94
C THR A 375 7.01 -1.02 18.78
N TYR A 376 6.68 -0.36 19.89
CA TYR A 376 6.29 1.05 19.83
C TYR A 376 7.44 1.90 19.28
N SER A 377 7.16 2.61 18.18
CA SER A 377 8.05 3.58 17.55
C SER A 377 7.71 4.98 18.04
N LEU A 378 8.73 5.71 18.51
CA LEU A 378 8.58 7.09 18.95
C LEU A 378 8.38 7.99 17.71
N GLU A 379 7.17 8.50 17.52
CA GLU A 379 6.84 9.35 16.38
C GLU A 379 6.57 10.79 16.80
N GLU A 380 7.36 11.71 16.27
CA GLU A 380 7.14 13.16 16.44
C GLU A 380 5.73 13.57 16.01
N ASN A 381 5.18 14.60 16.65
CA ASN A 381 3.84 15.12 16.40
C ASN A 381 2.70 14.13 16.71
N THR A 382 2.96 13.10 17.51
CA THR A 382 1.94 12.24 18.11
C THR A 382 1.79 12.54 19.59
N SER A 383 0.59 12.40 20.15
CA SER A 383 0.38 12.62 21.59
C SER A 383 1.16 11.63 22.47
N ALA A 384 1.43 10.42 21.97
CA ALA A 384 2.22 9.39 22.66
C ALA A 384 3.72 9.74 22.74
N TYR A 385 4.21 10.65 21.88
CA TYR A 385 5.59 11.14 21.93
C TYR A 385 5.93 11.73 23.31
N SER A 386 5.04 12.58 23.83
CA SER A 386 5.21 13.29 25.10
C SER A 386 4.68 12.54 26.32
N MET A 387 4.19 11.31 26.17
CA MET A 387 3.70 10.51 27.29
C MET A 387 4.85 10.07 28.21
N ASP A 388 4.51 9.89 29.48
CA ASP A 388 5.39 9.27 30.46
C ASP A 388 5.45 7.74 30.30
N GLY A 389 6.42 7.11 30.98
CA GLY A 389 6.51 5.65 31.02
C GLY A 389 7.00 5.00 29.73
N HIS A 390 7.85 5.68 28.95
CA HIS A 390 8.53 5.06 27.80
C HIS A 390 9.37 3.86 28.26
N ILE A 391 9.24 2.77 27.52
CA ILE A 391 9.85 1.49 27.85
C ILE A 391 11.16 1.34 27.07
N SER A 392 12.15 0.65 27.64
CA SER A 392 13.42 0.40 26.96
C SER A 392 13.22 -0.53 25.76
N ASP A 393 14.00 -0.32 24.70
CA ASP A 393 13.86 -1.13 23.48
C ASP A 393 14.13 -2.62 23.73
N GLN A 394 14.96 -2.97 24.72
CA GLN A 394 15.17 -4.35 25.16
C GLN A 394 13.88 -5.00 25.65
N VAL A 395 13.09 -4.31 26.47
CA VAL A 395 11.82 -4.84 26.98
C VAL A 395 10.77 -4.89 25.87
N LYS A 396 10.70 -3.86 25.01
CA LYS A 396 9.78 -3.87 23.84
C LYS A 396 10.06 -5.08 22.94
N GLN A 397 11.34 -5.35 22.67
CA GLN A 397 11.76 -6.43 21.81
C GLN A 397 11.48 -7.80 22.44
N ALA A 398 11.79 -7.99 23.73
CA ALA A 398 11.47 -9.21 24.45
C ALA A 398 9.96 -9.55 24.41
N ARG A 399 9.10 -8.54 24.64
CA ARG A 399 7.64 -8.69 24.55
C ARG A 399 7.17 -9.04 23.15
N LYS A 400 7.72 -8.37 22.13
CA LYS A 400 7.45 -8.69 20.73
C LYS A 400 7.84 -10.14 20.40
N ASP A 401 9.02 -10.59 20.82
CA ASP A 401 9.53 -11.93 20.52
C ASP A 401 8.68 -13.03 21.18
N GLU A 402 8.20 -12.80 22.41
CA GLU A 402 7.27 -13.69 23.09
C GLU A 402 5.95 -13.83 22.31
N LEU A 403 5.36 -12.70 21.90
CA LEU A 403 4.10 -12.70 21.15
C LEU A 403 4.24 -13.30 19.74
N VAL A 404 5.37 -13.06 19.07
CA VAL A 404 5.70 -13.70 17.79
C VAL A 404 5.77 -15.21 17.98
N SER A 405 6.50 -15.70 18.99
CA SER A 405 6.64 -17.13 19.26
C SER A 405 5.29 -17.80 19.58
N LEU A 406 4.45 -17.12 20.37
CA LEU A 406 3.07 -17.56 20.63
C LEU A 406 2.25 -17.65 19.34
N GLN A 407 2.28 -16.60 18.51
CA GLN A 407 1.51 -16.57 17.28
C GLN A 407 1.98 -17.64 16.27
N GLN A 408 3.29 -17.89 16.17
CA GLN A 408 3.82 -18.98 15.34
C GLN A 408 3.22 -20.32 15.74
N SER A 409 3.19 -20.62 17.05
CA SER A 409 2.58 -21.85 17.58
C SER A 409 1.09 -21.95 17.25
N ILE A 410 0.36 -20.83 17.33
CA ILE A 410 -1.07 -20.77 16.95
C ILE A 410 -1.24 -21.05 15.46
N GLN A 411 -0.44 -20.41 14.60
CA GLN A 411 -0.55 -20.55 13.15
C GLN A 411 -0.18 -21.96 12.68
N GLU A 412 0.83 -22.59 13.27
CA GLU A 412 1.20 -23.98 12.99
C GLU A 412 0.06 -24.95 13.35
N SER A 413 -0.57 -24.75 14.51
CA SER A 413 -1.74 -25.53 14.91
C SER A 413 -2.91 -25.35 13.94
N LEU A 414 -3.16 -24.13 13.48
CA LEU A 414 -4.20 -23.84 12.48
C LEU A 414 -3.87 -24.43 11.11
N ALA A 415 -2.62 -24.36 10.67
CA ALA A 415 -2.16 -24.93 9.41
C ALA A 415 -2.30 -26.46 9.39
N THR A 416 -1.94 -27.12 10.49
CA THR A 416 -2.05 -28.59 10.64
C THR A 416 -3.49 -29.09 10.47
N LYS A 417 -4.49 -28.29 10.88
CA LYS A 417 -5.92 -28.62 10.71
C LYS A 417 -6.36 -28.69 9.24
N TRP A 418 -5.54 -28.21 8.31
CA TRP A 418 -5.80 -28.29 6.87
C TRP A 418 -5.25 -29.55 6.21
N ILE A 419 -4.32 -30.28 6.84
CA ILE A 419 -3.76 -31.52 6.29
C ILE A 419 -4.90 -32.52 6.00
N GLY A 420 -4.90 -33.08 4.79
CA GLY A 420 -5.92 -33.99 4.28
C GLY A 420 -7.22 -33.32 3.82
N LYS A 421 -7.33 -31.99 3.90
CA LYS A 421 -8.51 -31.24 3.42
C LYS A 421 -8.25 -30.58 2.08
N LYS A 422 -9.34 -30.31 1.36
CA LYS A 422 -9.34 -29.57 0.10
C LYS A 422 -9.63 -28.09 0.36
N MET A 423 -8.92 -27.20 -0.32
CA MET A 423 -9.18 -25.76 -0.29
C MET A 423 -8.98 -25.13 -1.67
N ASN A 424 -9.70 -24.04 -1.91
CA ASN A 424 -9.52 -23.24 -3.11
C ASN A 424 -8.29 -22.32 -2.95
N VAL A 425 -7.34 -22.44 -3.88
CA VAL A 425 -6.08 -21.68 -3.87
C VAL A 425 -5.97 -20.84 -5.13
N LEU A 426 -5.81 -19.53 -4.97
CA LEU A 426 -5.51 -18.60 -6.06
C LEU A 426 -4.02 -18.64 -6.36
N ILE A 427 -3.65 -18.97 -7.60
CA ILE A 427 -2.23 -19.09 -7.99
C ILE A 427 -1.67 -17.71 -8.32
N ASP A 428 -0.58 -17.34 -7.65
CA ASP A 428 0.10 -16.06 -7.86
C ASP A 428 1.28 -16.17 -8.82
N LYS A 429 2.04 -17.26 -8.73
CA LYS A 429 3.30 -17.41 -9.46
C LYS A 429 3.59 -18.87 -9.78
N VAL A 430 4.20 -19.10 -10.95
CA VAL A 430 4.75 -20.40 -11.35
C VAL A 430 6.26 -20.35 -11.25
N GLU A 431 6.85 -21.37 -10.65
CA GLU A 431 8.29 -21.57 -10.59
C GLU A 431 8.69 -22.90 -11.28
N LYS A 432 9.98 -23.23 -11.27
CA LYS A 432 10.44 -24.50 -11.86
C LYS A 432 9.94 -25.67 -11.00
N GLY A 433 8.97 -26.41 -11.52
CA GLY A 433 8.46 -27.66 -10.92
C GLY A 433 7.28 -27.50 -9.96
N TYR A 434 6.88 -26.28 -9.61
CA TYR A 434 5.78 -26.03 -8.67
C TYR A 434 5.17 -24.64 -8.87
N SER A 435 4.05 -24.36 -8.20
CA SER A 435 3.40 -23.04 -8.16
C SER A 435 3.26 -22.53 -6.73
N LYS A 436 3.20 -21.21 -6.57
CA LYS A 436 2.88 -20.52 -5.33
C LYS A 436 1.52 -19.85 -5.48
N GLY A 437 0.66 -20.03 -4.49
CA GLY A 437 -0.64 -19.38 -4.40
C GLY A 437 -1.00 -19.04 -2.97
N ARG A 438 -2.24 -18.59 -2.79
CA ARG A 438 -2.78 -18.18 -1.49
C ARG A 438 -4.15 -18.79 -1.26
N ALA A 439 -4.45 -19.08 0.00
CA ALA A 439 -5.81 -19.40 0.44
C ALA A 439 -6.62 -18.12 0.64
N TYR A 440 -7.94 -18.25 0.84
CA TYR A 440 -8.81 -17.08 1.09
C TYR A 440 -8.39 -16.30 2.35
N PHE A 441 -7.71 -16.94 3.30
CA PHE A 441 -7.22 -16.35 4.54
C PHE A 441 -5.80 -15.78 4.47
N ASP A 442 -5.20 -15.72 3.28
CA ASP A 442 -3.86 -15.15 3.08
C ASP A 442 -3.91 -13.91 2.16
N ALA A 443 -3.60 -12.75 2.73
CA ALA A 443 -3.44 -11.50 1.99
C ALA A 443 -2.13 -11.51 1.17
N PRO A 444 -2.10 -10.83 0.00
CA PRO A 444 -0.89 -10.71 -0.82
C PRO A 444 0.30 -10.15 -0.03
N GLU A 445 1.50 -10.72 -0.23
CA GLU A 445 2.80 -10.28 0.31
C GLU A 445 2.96 -10.28 1.85
N ILE A 446 1.89 -10.42 2.61
CA ILE A 446 1.87 -10.22 4.07
C ILE A 446 1.71 -11.54 4.82
N ASP A 447 0.86 -12.44 4.32
CA ASP A 447 0.48 -13.68 5.02
C ASP A 447 1.18 -14.92 4.42
N GLY A 448 0.64 -16.12 4.67
CA GLY A 448 1.26 -17.39 4.30
C GLY A 448 1.16 -17.72 2.81
N VAL A 449 1.94 -18.71 2.39
CA VAL A 449 1.98 -19.21 1.01
C VAL A 449 1.51 -20.65 0.95
N VAL A 450 0.76 -20.97 -0.10
CA VAL A 450 0.44 -22.35 -0.49
C VAL A 450 1.36 -22.77 -1.64
N TYR A 451 2.21 -23.75 -1.38
CA TYR A 451 3.07 -24.39 -2.36
C TYR A 451 2.31 -25.55 -3.01
N VAL A 452 2.13 -25.50 -4.32
CA VAL A 452 1.40 -26.51 -5.09
C VAL A 452 2.36 -27.27 -5.99
N LEU A 453 2.40 -28.59 -5.86
CA LEU A 453 3.31 -29.51 -6.59
C LEU A 453 2.96 -29.69 -8.08
N HIS A 454 2.38 -28.65 -8.70
CA HIS A 454 1.97 -28.60 -10.10
C HIS A 454 2.27 -27.23 -10.69
N ARG A 455 2.45 -27.17 -12.01
CA ARG A 455 2.54 -25.90 -12.75
C ARG A 455 1.14 -25.47 -13.16
N LEU A 456 0.63 -24.43 -12.52
CA LEU A 456 -0.74 -23.96 -12.68
C LEU A 456 -0.77 -22.53 -13.19
N SER A 457 -1.79 -22.15 -13.97
CA SER A 457 -1.84 -20.78 -14.51
C SER A 457 -2.07 -19.74 -13.39
N PRO A 458 -1.24 -18.69 -13.30
CA PRO A 458 -1.50 -17.55 -12.40
C PRO A 458 -2.86 -16.91 -12.67
N GLY A 459 -3.49 -16.39 -11.61
CA GLY A 459 -4.83 -15.77 -11.67
C GLY A 459 -5.99 -16.76 -11.78
N ARG A 460 -5.72 -18.08 -11.67
CA ARG A 460 -6.75 -19.10 -11.58
C ARG A 460 -6.81 -19.69 -10.18
N ILE A 461 -8.02 -20.11 -9.79
CA ILE A 461 -8.29 -20.79 -8.54
C ILE A 461 -8.40 -22.28 -8.81
N TYR A 462 -7.67 -23.09 -8.04
CA TYR A 462 -7.71 -24.56 -8.14
C TYR A 462 -8.09 -25.18 -6.80
N PRO A 463 -8.83 -26.30 -6.80
CA PRO A 463 -9.07 -27.07 -5.58
C PRO A 463 -7.81 -27.91 -5.25
N ILE A 464 -7.10 -27.50 -4.20
CA ILE A 464 -5.85 -28.10 -3.75
C ILE A 464 -6.12 -28.95 -2.50
N GLU A 465 -5.68 -30.20 -2.52
CA GLU A 465 -5.59 -31.05 -1.34
C GLU A 465 -4.27 -30.76 -0.61
N ILE A 466 -4.37 -30.41 0.67
CA ILE A 466 -3.19 -30.10 1.49
C ILE A 466 -2.60 -31.40 2.03
N LEU A 467 -1.34 -31.63 1.71
CA LEU A 467 -0.58 -32.82 2.07
C LEU A 467 0.26 -32.62 3.34
N GLY A 468 0.66 -31.38 3.62
CA GLY A 468 1.52 -31.07 4.75
C GLY A 468 1.73 -29.58 4.93
N THR A 469 2.57 -29.23 5.91
CA THR A 469 2.88 -27.85 6.27
C THR A 469 4.38 -27.70 6.55
N ASN A 470 4.90 -26.48 6.43
CA ASN A 470 6.20 -26.08 6.97
C ASN A 470 5.98 -24.77 7.74
N GLY A 471 6.02 -24.84 9.07
CA GLY A 471 5.46 -23.77 9.89
C GLY A 471 3.98 -23.57 9.56
N TRP A 472 3.62 -22.34 9.15
CA TRP A 472 2.27 -21.97 8.73
C TRP A 472 2.04 -22.01 7.21
N ASP A 473 3.08 -22.24 6.42
CA ASP A 473 2.95 -22.42 4.97
C ASP A 473 2.40 -23.81 4.66
N LEU A 474 1.55 -23.88 3.63
CA LEU A 474 0.86 -25.11 3.25
C LEU A 474 1.47 -25.72 1.99
N TYR A 475 1.49 -27.05 1.92
CA TYR A 475 1.96 -27.80 0.77
C TYR A 475 0.85 -28.71 0.29
N GLY A 476 0.57 -28.70 -1.01
CA GLY A 476 -0.54 -29.45 -1.56
C GLY A 476 -0.41 -29.79 -3.04
N GLN A 477 -1.42 -30.46 -3.55
CA GLN A 477 -1.54 -30.86 -4.94
C GLN A 477 -2.96 -30.66 -5.47
N VAL A 478 -3.11 -30.57 -6.79
CA VAL A 478 -4.44 -30.49 -7.42
C VAL A 478 -5.25 -31.74 -7.06
N SER A 479 -6.48 -31.54 -6.59
CA SER A 479 -7.37 -32.65 -6.26
C SER A 479 -7.91 -33.34 -7.53
N SER A 480 -7.90 -34.67 -7.56
CA SER A 480 -8.54 -35.48 -8.62
C SER A 480 -10.08 -35.28 -8.59
N PRO A 481 -10.80 -35.18 -9.74
CA PRO A 481 -10.41 -35.53 -11.13
C PRO A 481 -9.97 -34.35 -12.02
N PHE A 482 -9.60 -33.18 -11.46
CA PHE A 482 -9.11 -32.03 -12.26
C PHE A 482 -7.85 -32.34 -13.11
N TYR A 483 -7.27 -33.52 -12.92
CA TYR A 483 -6.13 -34.06 -13.67
C TYR A 483 -6.43 -34.39 -15.14
N GLU A 484 -7.69 -34.62 -15.55
CA GLU A 484 -7.95 -35.14 -16.90
C GLU A 484 -7.93 -34.09 -18.03
N GLU A 485 -7.99 -32.79 -17.73
CA GLU A 485 -8.13 -31.76 -18.79
C GLU A 485 -7.00 -30.72 -18.87
N SER A 486 -6.04 -30.69 -17.96
CA SER A 486 -4.99 -29.66 -17.99
C SER A 486 -3.58 -30.20 -17.76
N LEU A 487 -2.90 -30.42 -18.90
CA LEU A 487 -1.46 -30.51 -19.10
C LEU A 487 -0.82 -31.85 -18.70
N GLY A 488 -0.24 -32.49 -19.74
CA GLY A 488 0.35 -33.82 -19.71
C GLY A 488 1.34 -34.07 -18.58
N THR A 489 1.22 -35.30 -18.08
CA THR A 489 2.12 -35.99 -17.16
C THR A 489 3.57 -35.82 -17.60
N ILE A 490 4.44 -35.34 -16.71
CA ILE A 490 5.88 -35.51 -16.85
C ILE A 490 6.26 -36.68 -15.92
N GLN A 491 6.82 -37.74 -16.53
CA GLN A 491 7.42 -38.89 -15.85
C GLN A 491 8.61 -38.50 -14.99
#